data_AF-A0AAJ0FPR5-F1
#
_entry.id   AF-A0AAJ0FPR5-F1
#
_cell.length_a   1.000
_cell.length_b   1.000
_cell.length_c   1.000
_cell.angle_alpha   90.00
_cell.angle_beta   90.00
_cell.angle_gamma   90.00
#
_symmetry.space_group_name_H-M   'P 1'
#
loop_
_entity.id
_entity.type
_entity.pdbx_description
1 polymer ?
#
loop_
_entity_poly.entity_id
_entity_poly.type
_entity_poly.pdbx_seq_one_letter_code
_entity_poly.pdbx_strand_id
1 'polypeptide(L)'
;MFQQSEHPEKILVTVRWDSVPAHWDWIGSDENKQIMAGLSDHIAKDKVVLFHLDAEIFSRPAPQDAIPLLDSPLISLTRLFVDSDKKDAFSKKFNEVRGILEDFAKPHLARGGWRVDKEAETKEEFVLVCGWESLERHFEFAKDPRFNEYKEIPELVTETDIKHFKRFL
;
A
#
# COMPACT_ATOMS: atom_id res chain seq x y z
N MET A 1 -3.64 -8.32 9.22
CA MET A 1 -4.38 -7.08 9.57
C MET A 1 -3.39 -6.16 10.25
N PHE A 2 -3.53 -4.85 10.08
CA PHE A 2 -2.63 -3.90 10.71
C PHE A 2 -3.41 -2.74 11.34
N GLN A 3 -2.89 -2.16 12.41
CA GLN A 3 -3.43 -0.96 13.05
C GLN A 3 -2.56 0.25 12.71
N GLN A 4 -3.18 1.38 12.37
CA GLN A 4 -2.44 2.57 12.02
C GLN A 4 -1.74 3.17 13.25
N SER A 5 -0.48 3.60 13.09
CA SER A 5 0.33 4.17 14.17
C SER A 5 -0.09 5.59 14.51
N GLU A 6 -0.46 6.41 13.52
CA GLU A 6 -0.89 7.79 13.73
C GLU A 6 -2.32 7.90 14.28
N HIS A 7 -3.16 6.91 13.97
CA HIS A 7 -4.59 6.90 14.27
C HIS A 7 -5.04 5.47 14.64
N PRO A 8 -4.89 5.05 15.91
CA PRO A 8 -5.16 3.67 16.33
C PRO A 8 -6.59 3.16 16.05
N GLU A 9 -7.55 4.06 15.85
CA GLU A 9 -8.91 3.75 15.43
C GLU A 9 -9.02 3.26 13.98
N LYS A 10 -7.97 3.43 13.17
CA LYS A 10 -7.94 3.01 11.77
C LYS A 10 -7.19 1.69 11.63
N ILE A 11 -7.79 0.77 10.89
CA ILE A 11 -7.23 -0.54 10.58
C ILE A 11 -7.05 -0.71 9.07
N LEU A 12 -6.00 -1.42 8.68
CA LEU A 12 -5.79 -1.90 7.32
C LEU A 12 -6.15 -3.39 7.25
N VAL A 13 -7.13 -3.68 6.40
CA VAL A 13 -7.53 -5.04 6.04
C VAL A 13 -7.07 -5.31 4.62
N THR A 14 -6.31 -6.38 4.43
CA THR A 14 -5.80 -6.81 3.12
C THR A 14 -6.46 -8.13 2.75
N VAL A 15 -7.12 -8.20 1.61
CA VAL A 15 -7.81 -9.40 1.13
C VAL A 15 -7.43 -9.63 -0.32
N ARG A 16 -7.27 -10.90 -0.70
CA ARG A 16 -7.06 -11.31 -2.09
C ARG A 16 -8.36 -11.89 -2.63
N TRP A 17 -8.68 -11.52 -3.86
CA TRP A 17 -9.78 -12.06 -4.65
C TRP A 17 -9.24 -12.52 -6.00
N ASP A 18 -9.91 -13.50 -6.61
CA ASP A 18 -9.53 -13.97 -7.97
C ASP A 18 -9.73 -12.88 -9.03
N SER A 19 -10.64 -11.94 -8.79
CA SER A 19 -10.86 -10.76 -9.62
C SER A 19 -11.65 -9.67 -8.86
N VAL A 20 -11.66 -8.45 -9.40
CA VAL A 20 -12.49 -7.35 -8.87
C VAL A 20 -14.00 -7.70 -8.90
N PRO A 21 -14.58 -8.26 -9.99
CA PRO A 21 -15.96 -8.71 -9.97
C PRO A 21 -16.26 -9.75 -8.88
N ALA A 22 -15.37 -10.72 -8.65
CA ALA A 22 -15.57 -11.74 -7.61
C ALA A 22 -15.66 -11.12 -6.20
N HIS A 23 -14.89 -10.06 -5.93
CA HIS A 23 -15.03 -9.31 -4.68
C HIS A 23 -16.41 -8.66 -4.57
N TRP A 24 -16.88 -8.01 -5.64
CA TRP A 24 -18.19 -7.35 -5.63
C TRP A 24 -19.35 -8.34 -5.50
N ASP A 25 -19.25 -9.52 -6.12
CA ASP A 25 -20.20 -10.61 -5.94
C ASP A 25 -20.25 -11.06 -4.47
N TRP A 26 -19.09 -11.20 -3.82
CA TRP A 26 -19.03 -11.51 -2.38
C TRP A 26 -19.63 -10.39 -1.53
N ILE A 27 -19.33 -9.12 -1.82
CA ILE A 27 -19.93 -7.97 -1.13
C ILE A 27 -21.46 -8.02 -1.20
N GLY A 28 -22.00 -8.42 -2.36
CA GLY A 28 -23.44 -8.58 -2.61
C GLY A 28 -24.07 -9.84 -2.02
N SER A 29 -23.28 -10.79 -1.52
CA SER A 29 -23.77 -12.07 -0.97
C SER A 29 -24.54 -11.91 0.33
N ASP A 30 -25.46 -12.84 0.61
CA ASP A 30 -26.23 -12.84 1.86
C ASP A 30 -25.35 -13.13 3.08
N GLU A 31 -24.31 -13.94 2.90
CA GLU A 31 -23.32 -14.23 3.95
C GLU A 31 -22.59 -12.95 4.38
N ASN A 32 -22.03 -12.18 3.44
CA ASN A 32 -21.37 -10.92 3.77
C ASN A 32 -22.34 -9.92 4.43
N LYS A 33 -23.58 -9.79 3.93
CA LYS A 33 -24.58 -8.90 4.54
C LYS A 33 -24.87 -9.26 5.99
N GLN A 34 -24.99 -10.54 6.32
CA GLN A 34 -25.22 -11.01 7.69
C GLN A 34 -24.02 -10.68 8.59
N ILE A 35 -22.80 -10.92 8.13
CA ILE A 35 -21.57 -10.57 8.88
C ILE A 35 -21.48 -9.06 9.12
N MET A 36 -21.65 -8.27 8.05
CA MET A 36 -21.55 -6.82 8.11
C MET A 36 -22.66 -6.19 8.95
N ALA A 37 -23.83 -6.80 9.06
CA ALA A 37 -24.88 -6.33 9.97
C ALA A 37 -24.39 -6.33 11.43
N GLY A 38 -23.66 -7.36 11.87
CA GLY A 38 -23.09 -7.41 13.22
C GLY A 38 -21.90 -6.47 13.44
N LEU A 39 -21.15 -6.14 12.38
CA LEU A 39 -20.00 -5.24 12.46
C LEU A 39 -20.36 -3.76 12.25
N SER A 40 -21.58 -3.47 11.79
CA SER A 40 -21.99 -2.14 11.35
C SER A 40 -21.84 -1.07 12.44
N ASP A 41 -22.10 -1.42 13.69
CA ASP A 41 -22.03 -0.49 14.82
C ASP A 41 -20.58 -0.19 15.26
N HIS A 42 -19.61 -0.95 14.75
CA HIS A 42 -18.19 -0.83 15.08
C HIS A 42 -17.37 -0.19 13.95
N ILE A 43 -17.98 0.05 12.78
CA ILE A 43 -17.30 0.57 11.60
C ILE A 43 -17.99 1.85 11.14
N ALA A 44 -17.23 2.95 11.06
CA ALA A 44 -17.69 4.17 10.42
C ALA A 44 -17.75 3.95 8.89
N LYS A 45 -18.91 3.49 8.40
CA LYS A 45 -19.11 3.09 6.99
C LYS A 45 -18.78 4.19 5.99
N ASP A 46 -19.08 5.44 6.34
CA ASP A 46 -18.80 6.64 5.56
C ASP A 46 -17.30 6.95 5.44
N LYS A 47 -16.46 6.30 6.26
CA LYS A 47 -15.00 6.50 6.30
C LYS A 47 -14.22 5.30 5.76
N VAL A 48 -14.91 4.27 5.26
CA VAL A 48 -14.25 3.10 4.67
C VAL A 48 -13.65 3.50 3.33
N VAL A 49 -12.33 3.33 3.21
CA VAL A 49 -11.61 3.46 1.95
C VAL A 49 -11.34 2.05 1.43
N LEU A 50 -11.89 1.75 0.26
CA LEU A 50 -11.75 0.47 -0.42
C LEU A 50 -11.25 0.72 -1.83
N PHE A 51 -10.19 0.01 -2.20
CA PHE A 51 -9.66 0.02 -3.56
C PHE A 51 -8.91 -1.29 -3.85
N HIS A 52 -8.74 -1.57 -5.13
CA HIS A 52 -8.03 -2.71 -5.68
C HIS A 52 -6.73 -2.26 -6.32
N LEU A 53 -5.74 -3.14 -6.32
CA LEU A 53 -4.47 -2.93 -7.02
C LEU A 53 -4.35 -3.91 -8.17
N ASP A 54 -3.63 -3.52 -9.22
CA ASP A 54 -3.29 -4.35 -10.38
C ASP A 54 -2.18 -5.37 -10.10
N ALA A 55 -1.67 -5.42 -8.87
CA ALA A 55 -0.59 -6.29 -8.44
C ALA A 55 -0.88 -6.97 -7.10
N GLU A 56 -0.47 -8.23 -6.97
CA GLU A 56 -0.55 -8.98 -5.71
C GLU A 56 0.59 -8.60 -4.75
N ILE A 57 0.53 -7.41 -4.16
CA ILE A 57 1.64 -6.90 -3.33
C ILE A 57 1.83 -7.68 -2.02
N PHE A 58 0.77 -8.23 -1.42
CA PHE A 58 0.85 -9.02 -0.18
C PHE A 58 1.03 -10.54 -0.40
N SER A 59 1.30 -10.97 -1.64
CA SER A 59 1.44 -12.40 -1.98
C SER A 59 2.61 -13.10 -1.26
N ARG A 60 2.40 -14.38 -0.96
CA ARG A 60 3.44 -15.35 -0.60
C ARG A 60 3.66 -16.30 -1.81
N PRO A 61 4.88 -16.83 -2.03
CA PRO A 61 6.07 -16.74 -1.20
C PRO A 61 6.85 -15.43 -1.36
N ALA A 62 7.68 -15.11 -0.36
CA ALA A 62 8.75 -14.13 -0.51
C ALA A 62 10.00 -14.82 -1.09
N PRO A 63 10.91 -14.07 -1.75
CA PRO A 63 12.25 -14.55 -2.05
C PRO A 63 12.94 -15.13 -0.81
N GLN A 64 13.91 -16.03 -1.02
CA GLN A 64 14.71 -16.60 0.05
C GLN A 64 15.35 -15.47 0.91
N ASP A 65 15.29 -15.61 2.23
CA ASP A 65 15.80 -14.67 3.23
C ASP A 65 15.08 -13.30 3.31
N ALA A 66 14.00 -13.09 2.54
CA ALA A 66 13.17 -11.89 2.64
C ALA A 66 11.99 -12.08 3.61
N ILE A 67 11.67 -11.05 4.38
CA ILE A 67 10.50 -10.99 5.26
C ILE A 67 9.30 -10.48 4.46
N PRO A 68 8.22 -11.28 4.28
CA PRO A 68 7.01 -10.84 3.61
C PRO A 68 6.42 -9.57 4.24
N LEU A 69 5.69 -8.77 3.45
CA LEU A 69 4.99 -7.58 3.97
C LEU A 69 4.04 -7.92 5.14
N LEU A 70 3.32 -9.04 5.04
CA LEU A 70 2.43 -9.53 6.09
C LEU A 70 3.18 -9.92 7.38
N ASP A 71 4.47 -10.19 7.30
CA ASP A 71 5.34 -10.60 8.42
C ASP A 71 6.25 -9.49 8.93
N SER A 72 6.17 -8.30 8.33
CA SER A 72 6.89 -7.13 8.82
C SER A 72 6.20 -6.55 10.06
N PRO A 73 6.95 -6.16 11.12
CA PRO A 73 6.35 -5.64 12.34
C PRO A 73 5.69 -4.26 12.11
N LEU A 74 6.22 -3.50 11.17
CA LEU A 74 5.66 -2.28 10.64
C LEU A 74 5.61 -2.34 9.12
N ILE A 75 4.60 -1.73 8.52
CA ILE A 75 4.59 -1.35 7.11
C ILE A 75 4.32 0.15 6.96
N SER A 76 4.94 0.78 5.96
CA SER A 76 4.48 2.07 5.43
C SER A 76 3.61 1.79 4.20
N LEU A 77 2.44 2.42 4.13
CA LEU A 77 1.59 2.47 2.93
C LEU A 77 1.65 3.90 2.40
N THR A 78 2.25 4.03 1.22
CA THR A 78 2.46 5.29 0.52
C THR A 78 1.56 5.33 -0.71
N ARG A 79 0.67 6.31 -0.76
CA ARG A 79 -0.20 6.60 -1.92
C ARG A 79 0.42 7.76 -2.69
N LEU A 80 0.75 7.52 -3.95
CA LEU A 80 1.39 8.48 -4.86
C LEU A 80 0.37 8.83 -5.95
N PHE A 81 -0.06 10.09 -5.97
CA PHE A 81 -1.05 10.56 -6.93
C PHE A 81 -0.35 11.15 -8.15
N VAL A 82 -0.64 10.61 -9.33
CA VAL A 82 0.07 10.92 -10.58
C VAL A 82 -0.94 11.44 -11.60
N ASP A 83 -0.60 12.51 -12.32
CA ASP A 83 -1.42 12.93 -13.47
C ASP A 83 -1.40 11.83 -14.54
N SER A 84 -2.54 11.53 -15.18
CA SER A 84 -2.63 10.40 -16.13
C SER A 84 -1.63 10.48 -17.28
N ASP A 85 -1.26 11.68 -17.73
CA ASP A 85 -0.27 11.93 -18.79
C ASP A 85 1.18 11.67 -18.32
N LYS A 86 1.41 11.54 -17.01
CA LYS A 86 2.73 11.25 -16.41
C LYS A 86 2.90 9.81 -15.96
N LYS A 87 1.88 8.95 -16.09
CA LYS A 87 1.91 7.54 -15.64
C LYS A 87 3.12 6.76 -16.16
N ASP A 88 3.43 6.91 -17.46
CA ASP A 88 4.56 6.22 -18.09
C ASP A 88 5.91 6.74 -17.60
N ALA A 89 6.04 8.07 -17.48
CA ALA A 89 7.24 8.71 -16.95
C ALA A 89 7.50 8.29 -15.51
N PHE A 90 6.45 8.28 -14.67
CA PHE A 90 6.51 7.77 -13.31
C PHE A 90 6.92 6.30 -13.28
N SER A 91 6.27 5.43 -14.06
CA SER A 91 6.56 3.99 -14.09
C SER A 91 8.02 3.72 -14.46
N LYS A 92 8.52 4.44 -15.48
CA LYS A 92 9.92 4.34 -15.91
C LYS A 92 10.86 4.75 -14.78
N LYS A 93 10.65 5.92 -14.18
CA LYS A 93 11.52 6.43 -13.13
C LYS A 93 11.47 5.58 -11.86
N PHE A 94 10.28 5.16 -11.45
CA PHE A 94 10.11 4.26 -10.31
C PHE A 94 10.89 2.96 -10.50
N ASN A 95 10.79 2.32 -11.66
CA ASN A 95 11.54 1.08 -11.93
C ASN A 95 13.06 1.28 -12.00
N GLU A 96 13.53 2.47 -12.36
CA GLU A 96 14.95 2.82 -12.36
C GLU A 96 15.52 2.91 -10.94
N VAL A 97 14.78 3.50 -9.99
CA VAL A 97 15.31 3.85 -8.66
C VAL A 97 14.75 3.02 -7.51
N ARG A 98 13.72 2.19 -7.70
CA ARG A 98 13.08 1.40 -6.63
C ARG A 98 14.06 0.50 -5.86
N GLY A 99 15.12 0.03 -6.53
CA GLY A 99 16.16 -0.80 -5.93
C GLY A 99 16.84 -0.14 -4.72
N ILE A 100 16.89 1.19 -4.68
CA ILE A 100 17.45 1.95 -3.55
C ILE A 100 16.64 1.73 -2.28
N LEU A 101 15.30 1.83 -2.38
CA LEU A 101 14.39 1.54 -1.26
C LEU A 101 14.41 0.05 -0.92
N GLU A 102 14.30 -0.81 -1.94
CA GLU A 102 14.28 -2.27 -1.75
C GLU A 102 15.54 -2.76 -1.02
N ASP A 103 16.71 -2.22 -1.36
CA ASP A 103 17.97 -2.57 -0.69
C ASP A 103 18.04 -2.04 0.74
N PHE A 104 17.57 -0.81 0.98
CA PHE A 104 17.60 -0.20 2.31
C PHE A 104 16.64 -0.87 3.30
N ALA A 105 15.50 -1.34 2.79
CA ALA A 105 14.45 -2.00 3.56
C ALA A 105 14.77 -3.46 3.91
N LYS A 106 15.79 -4.08 3.28
CA LYS A 106 16.18 -5.47 3.57
C LYS A 106 16.35 -5.71 5.09
N PRO A 107 15.86 -6.85 5.61
CA PRO A 107 15.31 -8.00 4.87
C PRO A 107 13.81 -7.84 4.49
N HIS A 108 13.16 -6.73 4.82
CA HIS A 108 11.75 -6.52 4.49
C HIS A 108 11.53 -6.21 3.01
N LEU A 109 10.38 -6.62 2.50
CA LEU A 109 9.99 -6.33 1.12
C LEU A 109 9.45 -4.90 0.94
N ALA A 110 9.65 -4.36 -0.26
CA ALA A 110 8.90 -3.24 -0.81
C ALA A 110 8.21 -3.68 -2.09
N ARG A 111 6.90 -3.43 -2.22
CA ARG A 111 6.09 -3.80 -3.39
C ARG A 111 5.03 -2.74 -3.65
N GLY A 112 4.72 -2.50 -4.92
CA GLY A 112 3.68 -1.55 -5.29
C GLY A 112 2.88 -1.98 -6.50
N GLY A 113 1.76 -1.30 -6.72
CA GLY A 113 0.84 -1.52 -7.83
C GLY A 113 -0.01 -0.28 -8.07
N TRP A 114 -0.61 -0.20 -9.26
CA TRP A 114 -1.56 0.84 -9.60
C TRP A 114 -2.94 0.52 -9.07
N ARG A 115 -3.63 1.54 -8.58
CA ARG A 115 -5.04 1.45 -8.21
C ARG A 115 -5.89 1.21 -9.45
N VAL A 116 -6.77 0.21 -9.38
CA VAL A 116 -7.71 -0.12 -10.46
C VAL A 116 -8.93 0.80 -10.42
N ASP A 117 -9.46 1.09 -9.23
CA ASP A 117 -10.64 1.94 -9.05
C ASP A 117 -10.25 3.42 -9.12
N LYS A 118 -10.24 4.01 -10.32
CA LYS A 118 -9.89 5.41 -10.50
C LYS A 118 -10.92 6.34 -9.86
N GLU A 119 -10.45 7.33 -9.11
CA GLU A 119 -11.30 8.40 -8.57
C GLU A 119 -11.64 9.46 -9.63
N ALA A 120 -10.77 9.64 -10.63
CA ALA A 120 -10.98 10.51 -11.78
C ALA A 120 -10.17 10.00 -12.99
N GLU A 121 -10.67 10.22 -14.20
CA GLU A 121 -9.98 9.80 -15.45
C GLU A 121 -8.59 10.43 -15.62
N THR A 122 -8.39 11.63 -15.06
CA THR A 122 -7.16 12.40 -15.16
C THR A 122 -6.17 12.13 -14.02
N LYS A 123 -6.51 11.24 -13.09
CA LYS A 123 -5.68 10.91 -11.94
C LYS A 123 -5.44 9.41 -11.83
N GLU A 124 -4.16 9.06 -11.74
CA GLU A 124 -3.69 7.73 -11.44
C GLU A 124 -3.20 7.70 -9.97
N GLU A 125 -3.26 6.54 -9.34
CA GLU A 125 -2.76 6.35 -7.98
C GLU A 125 -1.87 5.11 -7.95
N PHE A 126 -0.61 5.29 -7.55
CA PHE A 126 0.30 4.18 -7.28
C PHE A 126 0.40 3.97 -5.77
N VAL A 127 0.18 2.74 -5.33
CA VAL A 127 0.29 2.37 -3.92
C VAL A 127 1.56 1.57 -3.73
N LEU A 128 2.45 2.08 -2.89
CA LEU A 128 3.70 1.43 -2.49
C LEU A 128 3.61 1.02 -1.02
N VAL A 129 3.83 -0.26 -0.74
CA VAL A 129 3.92 -0.79 0.61
C VAL A 129 5.33 -1.28 0.86
N CYS A 130 5.94 -0.82 1.95
CA CYS A 130 7.28 -1.23 2.38
C CYS A 130 7.21 -1.73 3.82
N GLY A 131 7.86 -2.86 4.09
CA GLY A 131 8.03 -3.37 5.44
C GLY A 131 9.23 -2.72 6.14
N TRP A 132 9.15 -2.62 7.46
CA TRP A 132 10.16 -1.99 8.30
C TRP A 132 10.25 -2.67 9.66
N GLU A 133 11.44 -2.60 10.26
CA GLU A 133 11.64 -2.97 11.66
C GLU A 133 10.96 -1.98 12.62
N SER A 134 11.05 -0.68 12.34
CA SER A 134 10.46 0.39 13.14
C SER A 134 10.15 1.65 12.33
N LEU A 135 9.46 2.63 12.94
CA LEU A 135 9.19 3.93 12.30
C LEU A 135 10.49 4.71 12.09
N GLU A 136 11.38 4.64 13.08
CA GLU A 136 12.68 5.30 13.05
C GLU A 136 13.50 4.80 11.85
N ARG A 137 13.47 3.48 11.60
CA ARG A 137 14.16 2.88 10.46
C ARG A 137 13.65 3.42 9.12
N HIS A 138 12.34 3.60 8.96
CA HIS A 138 11.81 4.26 7.76
C HIS A 138 12.30 5.71 7.64
N PHE A 139 12.28 6.49 8.72
CA PHE A 139 12.74 7.88 8.67
C PHE A 139 14.24 8.03 8.41
N GLU A 140 15.05 7.02 8.75
CA GLU A 140 16.47 6.98 8.38
C GLU A 140 16.69 6.87 6.87
N PHE A 141 15.72 6.37 6.10
CA PHE A 141 15.86 6.25 4.64
C PHE A 141 16.12 7.60 3.98
N ALA A 142 15.50 8.67 4.47
CA ALA A 142 15.73 10.03 3.99
C ALA A 142 17.17 10.54 4.18
N LYS A 143 17.98 9.83 4.99
CA LYS A 143 19.39 10.14 5.26
C LYS A 143 20.35 9.27 4.44
N ASP A 144 19.86 8.27 3.71
CA ASP A 144 20.70 7.46 2.83
C ASP A 144 21.29 8.36 1.73
N PRO A 145 22.60 8.30 1.42
CA PRO A 145 23.20 9.12 0.37
C PRO A 145 22.52 8.96 -1.00
N ARG A 146 21.97 7.78 -1.30
CA ARG A 146 21.24 7.45 -2.54
C ARG A 146 19.81 8.00 -2.53
N PHE A 147 19.31 8.51 -1.41
CA PHE A 147 17.97 9.09 -1.33
C PHE A 147 17.78 10.28 -2.28
N ASN A 148 18.86 10.98 -2.64
CA ASN A 148 18.81 12.05 -3.63
C ASN A 148 18.40 11.58 -5.03
N GLU A 149 18.66 10.33 -5.40
CA GLU A 149 18.19 9.74 -6.66
C GLU A 149 16.74 9.25 -6.50
N TYR A 150 16.39 8.75 -5.31
CA TYR A 150 15.04 8.28 -5.00
C TYR A 150 13.99 9.41 -4.93
N LYS A 151 14.37 10.59 -4.42
CA LYS A 151 13.47 11.75 -4.25
C LYS A 151 12.98 12.37 -5.57
N GLU A 152 13.52 11.94 -6.71
CA GLU A 152 13.01 12.32 -8.05
C GLU A 152 11.61 11.71 -8.32
N ILE A 153 11.23 10.62 -7.63
CA ILE A 153 9.88 10.05 -7.73
C ILE A 153 8.82 11.07 -7.26
N PRO A 154 8.89 11.63 -6.03
CA PRO A 154 8.00 12.70 -5.59
C PRO A 154 7.86 13.92 -6.51
N GLU A 155 8.82 14.19 -7.40
CA GLU A 155 8.70 15.32 -8.34
C GLU A 155 7.69 15.03 -9.48
N LEU A 156 7.38 13.75 -9.71
CA LEU A 156 6.42 13.30 -10.72
C LEU A 156 5.00 13.13 -10.17
N VAL A 157 4.79 13.36 -8.88
CA VAL A 157 3.50 13.16 -8.21
C VAL A 157 2.92 14.51 -7.79
N THR A 158 1.59 14.61 -7.82
CA THR A 158 0.87 15.81 -7.37
C THR A 158 0.66 15.82 -5.86
N GLU A 159 0.59 14.63 -5.26
CA GLU A 159 0.37 14.44 -3.83
C GLU A 159 1.02 13.11 -3.39
N THR A 160 1.49 13.10 -2.14
CA THR A 160 1.98 11.89 -1.46
C THR A 160 1.32 11.80 -0.10
N ASP A 161 0.65 10.68 0.17
CA ASP A 161 0.12 10.36 1.50
C ASP A 161 0.81 9.11 2.04
N ILE A 162 1.43 9.21 3.22
CA ILE A 162 2.15 8.10 3.86
C ILE A 162 1.55 7.83 5.22
N LYS A 163 1.05 6.60 5.41
CA LYS A 163 0.55 6.10 6.69
C LYS A 163 1.36 4.89 7.15
N HIS A 164 1.59 4.77 8.46
CA HIS A 164 2.33 3.63 9.02
C HIS A 164 1.38 2.71 9.76
N PHE A 165 1.51 1.40 9.54
CA PHE A 165 0.67 0.42 10.18
C PHE A 165 1.51 -0.63 10.90
N LYS A 166 1.23 -0.83 12.19
CA LYS A 166 1.82 -1.88 13.01
C LYS A 166 1.03 -3.15 12.83
N ARG A 167 1.74 -4.27 12.75
CA ARG A 167 1.07 -5.57 12.71
C ARG A 167 0.27 -5.77 13.99
N PHE A 168 -1.00 -6.08 13.82
CA PHE A 168 -1.92 -6.47 14.88
C PHE A 168 -2.13 -7.98 14.70
N LEU A 169 -1.81 -8.77 15.74
CA LEU A 169 -1.74 -10.25 15.81
C LEU A 169 -0.35 -10.87 15.59
#